data_AF-A4K509-F1
#
_entry.id   AF-A4K509-F1
#
_cell.length_a   1.000
_cell.length_b   1.000
_cell.length_c   1.000
_cell.angle_alpha   90.00
_cell.angle_beta   90.00
_cell.angle_gamma   90.00
#
_symmetry.space_group_name_H-M   'P 1'
#
loop_
_entity.id
_entity.type
_entity.pdbx_description
1 polymer ?
#
loop_
_entity_poly.entity_id
_entity_poly.type
_entity_poly.pdbx_seq_one_letter_code
_entity_poly.pdbx_strand_id
1 'polypeptide(L)'
;WAWNAPSEFCLGKFDEPLDMSLFSLIGSPRINVTGQGVTIFYVDRLGYYPYIDPTTGVIVNEGIPQKIALQDHLDKARKDIIFYMPIDN
;
A
#
# COMPACT_ATOMS: atom_id res chain seq x y z
N TRP A 1 -11.33 -15.31 -4.83
CA TRP A 1 -11.53 -14.60 -3.56
C TRP A 1 -10.16 -14.42 -2.91
N ALA A 2 -9.95 -13.31 -2.19
CA ALA A 2 -8.62 -12.78 -1.91
C ALA A 2 -8.32 -12.71 -0.40
N TRP A 3 -7.06 -12.97 -0.03
CA TRP A 3 -6.49 -12.76 1.30
C TRP A 3 -5.48 -11.62 1.22
N ASN A 4 -5.66 -10.58 2.03
CA ASN A 4 -4.70 -9.47 2.11
C ASN A 4 -4.49 -9.08 3.58
N ALA A 5 -3.85 -9.97 4.33
CA ALA A 5 -3.57 -9.81 5.75
C ALA A 5 -2.09 -10.13 6.05
N PRO A 6 -1.49 -9.55 7.10
CA PRO A 6 -0.07 -9.74 7.42
C PRO A 6 0.18 -11.08 8.14
N SER A 7 -0.19 -12.19 7.50
CA SER A 7 -0.13 -13.55 8.05
C SER A 7 1.29 -14.06 8.34
N GLU A 8 2.31 -13.44 7.77
CA GLU A 8 3.70 -13.71 8.09
C GLU A 8 4.05 -13.44 9.57
N PHE A 9 3.27 -12.61 10.27
CA PHE A 9 3.42 -12.46 11.72
C PHE A 9 3.00 -13.71 12.51
N CYS A 10 2.07 -14.52 11.99
CA CYS A 10 1.65 -15.76 12.64
C CYS A 10 2.80 -16.76 12.67
N LEU A 11 3.44 -16.96 11.51
CA LEU A 11 4.64 -17.80 11.40
C LEU A 11 5.78 -17.23 12.25
N GLY A 12 6.08 -15.93 12.15
CA GLY A 12 7.21 -15.33 12.86
C GLY A 12 7.08 -15.27 14.38
N LYS A 13 5.85 -15.19 14.93
CA LYS A 13 5.61 -15.06 16.37
C LYS A 13 5.21 -16.36 17.05
N PHE A 14 4.50 -17.23 16.35
CA PHE A 14 3.89 -18.42 16.93
C PHE A 14 4.35 -19.73 16.28
N ASP A 15 5.16 -19.67 15.21
CA ASP A 15 5.58 -20.82 14.40
C ASP A 15 4.39 -21.58 13.78
N GLU A 16 3.26 -20.90 13.63
CA GLU A 16 2.01 -21.47 13.11
C GLU A 16 1.64 -20.79 11.78
N PRO A 17 1.97 -21.41 10.62
CA PRO A 17 1.54 -20.91 9.32
C PRO A 17 0.03 -21.10 9.14
N LEU A 18 -0.64 -20.11 8.56
CA LEU A 18 -2.06 -20.21 8.21
C LEU A 18 -2.23 -20.91 6.85
N ASP A 19 -3.17 -21.84 6.77
CA ASP A 19 -3.58 -22.44 5.50
C ASP A 19 -4.37 -21.42 4.66
N MET A 20 -3.76 -20.98 3.57
CA MET A 20 -4.35 -20.04 2.61
C MET A 20 -4.66 -20.72 1.26
N SER A 21 -4.62 -22.06 1.19
CA SER A 21 -4.77 -22.85 -0.05
C SER A 21 -6.10 -22.65 -0.76
N LEU A 22 -7.13 -22.30 0.00
CA LEU A 22 -8.44 -22.00 -0.53
C LEU A 22 -8.22 -20.73 -1.45
N PHE A 23 -7.47 -19.68 -1.05
CA PHE A 23 -7.54 -18.32 -1.65
C PHE A 23 -6.92 -18.25 -3.05
N SER A 24 -7.59 -17.55 -3.97
CA SER A 24 -7.09 -17.38 -5.36
C SER A 24 -6.13 -16.20 -5.52
N LEU A 25 -6.11 -15.27 -4.56
CA LEU A 25 -5.18 -14.14 -4.50
C LEU A 25 -4.70 -14.02 -3.06
N ILE A 26 -3.39 -13.94 -2.87
CA ILE A 26 -2.75 -13.82 -1.56
C ILE A 26 -1.82 -12.62 -1.60
N GLY A 27 -1.90 -11.80 -0.55
CA GLY A 27 -1.05 -10.64 -0.34
C GLY A 27 -0.93 -10.28 1.14
N SER A 28 -0.05 -9.33 1.42
CA SER A 28 0.21 -8.73 2.72
C SER A 28 0.22 -7.20 2.58
N PRO A 29 -0.46 -6.47 3.48
CA PRO A 29 -0.52 -5.01 3.42
C PRO A 29 0.78 -4.33 3.88
N ARG A 30 1.82 -5.08 4.31
CA ARG A 30 3.06 -4.51 4.84
C ARG A 30 3.81 -3.67 3.81
N ILE A 31 4.52 -2.66 4.30
CA ILE A 31 5.19 -1.64 3.48
C ILE A 31 6.32 -2.17 2.58
N ASN A 32 6.96 -3.28 2.95
CA ASN A 32 8.12 -3.82 2.24
C ASN A 32 7.83 -5.10 1.42
N VAL A 33 6.56 -5.46 1.26
CA VAL A 33 6.18 -6.68 0.52
C VAL A 33 5.67 -6.25 -0.86
N THR A 34 6.32 -6.72 -1.92
CA THR A 34 6.05 -6.32 -3.32
C THR A 34 5.84 -7.56 -4.20
N GLY A 35 5.35 -7.37 -5.43
CA GLY A 35 5.20 -8.47 -6.40
C GLY A 35 4.14 -9.50 -6.02
N GLN A 36 3.11 -9.07 -5.28
CA GLN A 36 2.04 -9.91 -4.78
C GLN A 36 0.88 -9.98 -5.78
N GLY A 37 0.00 -10.99 -5.62
CA GLY A 37 -1.22 -11.09 -6.44
C GLY A 37 -2.26 -10.00 -6.14
N VAL A 38 -2.16 -9.33 -5.00
CA VAL A 38 -3.01 -8.19 -4.61
C VAL A 38 -2.16 -7.15 -3.89
N THR A 39 -2.30 -5.87 -4.27
CA THR A 39 -1.58 -4.75 -3.65
C THR A 39 -2.59 -3.75 -3.07
N ILE A 40 -2.36 -3.28 -1.85
CA ILE A 40 -3.10 -2.18 -1.24
C ILE A 40 -2.19 -0.97 -1.07
N PHE A 41 -2.66 0.18 -1.54
CA PHE A 41 -1.98 1.45 -1.36
C PHE A 41 -2.64 2.22 -0.22
N TYR A 42 -1.89 2.47 0.86
CA TYR A 42 -2.30 3.42 1.89
C TYR A 42 -1.99 4.86 1.46
N VAL A 43 -2.54 5.83 2.19
CA VAL A 43 -2.40 7.28 1.89
C VAL A 43 -0.96 7.74 1.75
N ASP A 44 -0.03 7.08 2.43
CA ASP A 44 1.41 7.35 2.43
C ASP A 44 2.18 6.54 1.37
N ARG A 45 1.50 5.72 0.56
CA ARG A 45 2.11 4.76 -0.36
C ARG A 45 1.76 4.94 -1.83
N LEU A 46 0.97 5.94 -2.21
CA LEU A 46 0.64 6.21 -3.61
C LEU A 46 0.63 7.70 -3.92
N GLY A 47 1.71 8.17 -4.52
CA GLY A 47 1.86 9.56 -4.89
C GLY A 47 1.98 10.47 -3.67
N TYR A 48 1.79 11.76 -3.90
CA TYR A 48 1.67 12.76 -2.84
C TYR A 48 0.20 12.96 -2.50
N TYR A 49 -0.39 12.10 -1.69
CA TYR A 49 -1.80 12.22 -1.31
C TYR A 49 -2.00 13.45 -0.39
N PRO A 50 -2.83 14.43 -0.78
CA PRO A 50 -3.07 15.63 0.03
C PRO A 50 -4.08 15.34 1.14
N TYR A 51 -3.73 15.68 2.39
CA TYR A 51 -4.67 15.58 3.51
C TYR A 51 -4.31 16.52 4.67
N ILE A 52 -5.30 16.82 5.50
CA ILE A 52 -5.13 17.50 6.79
C ILE A 52 -5.32 16.44 7.86
N ASP A 53 -4.31 16.24 8.71
CA ASP A 53 -4.39 15.26 9.78
C ASP A 53 -5.50 15.66 10.77
N PRO A 54 -6.48 14.79 11.05
CA PRO A 54 -7.66 15.17 11.82
C PRO A 54 -7.38 15.34 13.32
N THR A 55 -6.25 14.83 13.82
CA THR A 55 -5.89 14.90 15.25
C THR A 55 -4.92 16.03 15.54
N THR A 56 -3.94 16.22 14.66
CA THR A 56 -2.84 17.18 14.83
C THR A 56 -3.05 18.47 14.04
N GLY A 57 -3.93 18.47 13.02
CA GLY A 57 -4.13 19.59 12.11
C GLY A 57 -2.99 19.81 11.12
N VAL A 58 -1.99 18.92 11.08
CA VAL A 58 -0.85 19.03 10.17
C VAL A 58 -1.32 18.95 8.72
N ILE A 59 -0.89 19.91 7.92
CA ILE A 59 -1.17 19.98 6.48
C ILE A 59 -0.11 19.15 5.75
N VAL A 60 -0.52 18.07 5.11
CA VAL A 60 0.36 17.18 4.34
C VAL A 60 0.06 17.33 2.85
N ASN A 61 1.11 17.52 2.04
CA ASN A 61 1.04 17.71 0.59
C ASN A 61 -0.01 18.78 0.19
N GLU A 62 0.07 19.98 0.78
CA GLU A 62 -0.87 21.09 0.57
C GLU A 62 -2.32 20.87 1.06
N GLY A 63 -2.58 19.72 1.70
CA GLY A 63 -3.82 19.42 2.45
C GLY A 63 -5.03 19.09 1.60
N ILE A 64 -5.18 19.74 0.43
CA ILE A 64 -6.34 19.59 -0.46
C ILE A 64 -5.91 19.42 -1.93
N PRO A 65 -6.65 18.66 -2.75
CA PRO A 65 -6.26 18.33 -4.13
C PRO A 65 -6.04 19.54 -5.04
N GLN A 66 -6.76 20.64 -4.85
CA GLN A 66 -6.66 21.82 -5.70
C GLN A 66 -5.37 22.64 -5.51
N LYS A 67 -4.60 22.38 -4.45
CA LYS A 67 -3.36 23.13 -4.14
C LYS A 67 -2.08 22.41 -4.54
N ILE A 68 -2.14 21.10 -4.78
CA ILE A 68 -0.97 20.31 -5.14
C ILE A 68 -0.74 20.31 -6.66
N ALA A 69 0.53 20.27 -7.07
CA ALA A 69 0.89 20.00 -8.45
C ALA A 69 0.52 18.54 -8.81
N LEU A 70 -0.48 18.38 -9.69
CA LEU A 70 -0.92 17.06 -10.15
C LEU A 70 0.23 16.26 -10.79
N GLN A 71 1.12 16.93 -11.51
CA GLN A 71 2.25 16.26 -12.17
C GLN A 71 3.19 15.59 -11.15
N ASP A 72 3.52 16.27 -10.06
CA ASP A 72 4.40 15.72 -9.01
C ASP A 72 3.76 14.50 -8.34
N HIS A 73 2.44 14.55 -8.09
CA HIS A 73 1.69 13.42 -7.57
C HIS A 73 1.76 12.22 -8.52
N LEU A 74 1.52 12.43 -9.82
CA LEU A 74 1.53 11.36 -10.82
C LEU A 74 2.94 10.77 -11.01
N ASP A 75 3.98 11.59 -11.02
CA ASP A 75 5.37 11.14 -11.14
C ASP A 75 5.79 10.28 -9.95
N LYS A 76 5.36 10.65 -8.74
CA LYS A 76 5.57 9.84 -7.54
C LYS A 76 4.73 8.56 -7.57
N ALA A 77 3.45 8.65 -7.92
CA ALA A 77 2.54 7.50 -7.98
C ALA A 77 3.04 6.46 -8.98
N ARG A 78 3.59 6.87 -10.13
CA ARG A 78 4.21 5.96 -11.09
C ARG A 78 5.35 5.15 -10.48
N LYS A 79 6.25 5.82 -9.74
CA LYS A 79 7.37 5.15 -9.05
C LYS A 79 6.86 4.18 -7.98
N ASP A 80 5.82 4.56 -7.24
CA ASP A 80 5.22 3.72 -6.20
C ASP A 80 4.57 2.47 -6.79
N ILE A 81 3.82 2.63 -7.88
CA ILE A 81 3.22 1.49 -8.59
C ILE A 81 4.31 0.53 -9.06
N ILE A 82 5.36 1.04 -9.72
CA ILE A 82 6.48 0.20 -10.18
C ILE A 82 7.18 -0.52 -9.02
N PHE A 83 7.33 0.15 -7.87
CA PHE A 83 7.94 -0.44 -6.69
C PHE A 83 7.10 -1.59 -6.12
N TYR A 84 5.80 -1.38 -5.93
CA TYR A 84 4.91 -2.38 -5.31
C TYR A 84 4.46 -3.47 -6.29
N MET A 85 4.33 -3.14 -7.57
CA MET A 85 3.84 -3.99 -8.66
C MET A 85 4.89 -4.06 -9.79
N PRO A 86 6.04 -4.71 -9.56
CA PRO A 86 7.16 -4.73 -10.52
C PRO A 86 6.93 -5.62 -11.75
N ILE A 87 5.89 -6.46 -11.74
CA ILE A 87 5.56 -7.39 -12.83
C ILE A 87 4.31 -6.89 -13.53
N ASP A 88 4.45 -6.61 -14.81
CA ASP A 88 3.32 -6.36 -15.71
C ASP A 88 2.84 -7.71 -16.25
N ASN A 89 1.56 -8.06 -16.05
CA ASN A 89 0.98 -9.35 -16.43
C ASN A 89 0.23 -9.26 -17.76
#